data_AF-A0A7V9M0T8-F1
#
_entry.id   AF-A0A7V9M0T8-F1
#
_cell.length_a   1.000
_cell.length_b   1.000
_cell.length_c   1.000
_cell.angle_alpha   90.00
_cell.angle_beta   90.00
_cell.angle_gamma   90.00
#
_symmetry.space_group_name_H-M   'P 1'
#
loop_
_entity.id
_entity.type
_entity.pdbx_description
1 polymer ?
#
loop_
_entity_poly.entity_id
_entity_poly.type
_entity_poly.pdbx_seq_one_letter_code
_entity_poly.pdbx_strand_id
1 'polypeptide(L)' 'MENKKKIQEYLEQLPDKYLNEILEYLHFLEFKNRNEIADFSSMLLSEDSLAKEWLTSEEDEAWKHL' A
#
# COMPACT_ATOMS: atom_id res chain seq x y z
N MET A 1 2.10 -23.63 9.09
CA MET A 1 1.54 -24.79 8.36
C MET A 1 0.02 -24.84 8.49
N GLU A 2 -0.54 -24.80 9.72
CA GLU A 2 -2.00 -24.83 9.95
C GLU A 2 -2.77 -23.75 9.19
N ASN A 3 -2.31 -22.50 9.22
CA ASN A 3 -2.96 -21.40 8.48
C ASN A 3 -2.97 -21.63 6.97
N LYS A 4 -1.91 -22.21 6.40
CA LYS A 4 -1.85 -22.52 4.96
C LYS A 4 -2.89 -23.56 4.58
N LYS A 5 -3.10 -24.56 5.44
CA LYS A 5 -4.14 -25.58 5.25
C LYS A 5 -5.54 -24.98 5.32
N LYS A 6 -5.81 -24.14 6.33
CA LYS A 6 -7.10 -23.43 6.44
C LYS A 6 -7.38 -22.57 5.20
N ILE A 7 -6.37 -21.85 4.69
CA ILE A 7 -6.53 -21.03 3.47
C ILE A 7 -6.90 -21.91 2.27
N GLN A 8 -6.29 -23.08 2.10
CA GLN A 8 -6.66 -24.01 1.02
C GLN A 8 -8.10 -24.47 1.15
N GLU A 9 -8.54 -24.85 2.35
CA GLU A 9 -9.93 -25.24 2.62
C GLU A 9 -10.93 -24.11 2.29
N TYR A 10 -10.58 -22.86 2.58
CA TYR A 10 -11.42 -21.71 2.21
C TYR A 10 -11.46 -21.46 0.69
N LEU A 11 -10.34 -21.63 0.00
CA LEU A 11 -10.27 -21.43 -1.45
C LEU A 11 -11.10 -22.46 -2.22
N GLU A 12 -11.18 -23.70 -1.75
CA GLU A 12 -12.00 -24.75 -2.35
C GLU A 12 -13.51 -24.48 -2.27
N GLN A 13 -13.95 -23.74 -1.24
CA GLN A 13 -15.37 -23.42 -1.02
C GLN A 13 -15.78 -22.07 -1.61
N LEU A 14 -14.82 -21.31 -2.13
CA LEU A 14 -15.03 -19.94 -2.54
C LEU A 14 -15.65 -19.87 -3.94
N PRO A 15 -16.66 -19.00 -4.16
CA PRO A 15 -17.14 -18.73 -5.51
C PRO A 15 -16.06 -18.13 -6.40
N ASP A 16 -15.97 -18.59 -7.66
CA ASP A 16 -14.96 -18.17 -8.66
C ASP A 16 -14.84 -16.66 -8.82
N LYS A 17 -15.94 -15.92 -8.63
CA LYS A 17 -15.98 -14.45 -8.71
C LYS A 17 -15.00 -13.75 -7.76
N TYR A 18 -14.58 -14.41 -6.68
CA TYR A 18 -13.63 -13.87 -5.70
C TYR A 18 -12.19 -14.37 -5.91
N LEU A 19 -11.98 -15.37 -6.77
CA LEU A 19 -10.64 -15.94 -6.97
C LEU A 19 -9.68 -14.92 -7.59
N ASN A 20 -10.17 -14.08 -8.51
CA ASN A 20 -9.38 -12.99 -9.09
C ASN A 20 -8.94 -11.98 -8.03
N GLU A 21 -9.86 -11.54 -7.16
CA GLU A 21 -9.56 -10.59 -6.08
C GLU A 21 -8.52 -11.16 -5.10
N ILE A 22 -8.61 -12.45 -4.77
CA ILE A 22 -7.61 -13.10 -3.93
C ILE A 22 -6.26 -13.21 -4.65
N LEU A 23 -6.23 -13.56 -5.93
CA LEU A 23 -5.00 -13.60 -6.70
C LEU A 23 -4.31 -12.23 -6.76
N GLU A 24 -5.08 -11.16 -6.96
CA GLU A 24 -4.58 -9.79 -6.91
C GLU A 24 -3.97 -9.46 -5.54
N TYR A 25 -4.64 -9.84 -4.45
CA TYR A 25 -4.10 -9.63 -3.11
C TYR A 25 -2.82 -10.42 -2.84
N LEU A 26 -2.73 -11.67 -3.32
CA LEU A 26 -1.51 -12.48 -3.20
C LEU A 26 -0.34 -11.84 -3.97
N HIS A 27 -0.58 -11.34 -5.18
CA HIS A 27 0.42 -10.58 -5.93
C HIS A 27 0.84 -9.30 -5.21
N PHE A 28 -0.10 -8.59 -4.58
CA PHE A 28 0.21 -7.42 -3.75
C PHE A 28 1.12 -7.80 -2.57
N LEU A 29 0.83 -8.90 -1.86
CA LEU A 29 1.69 -9.36 -0.76
C LEU A 29 3.09 -9.72 -1.24
N GLU A 30 3.21 -10.34 -2.42
CA GLU A 30 4.49 -10.67 -3.04
C GLU A 30 5.26 -9.42 -3.46
N PHE A 31 4.58 -8.43 -4.04
CA PHE A 31 5.13 -7.10 -4.32
C PHE A 31 5.61 -6.42 -3.04
N LYS A 32 4.81 -6.43 -1.97
CA LYS A 32 5.14 -5.81 -0.70
C LYS A 32 6.37 -6.44 -0.07
N ASN A 33 6.46 -7.77 -0.05
CA ASN A 33 7.64 -8.48 0.46
C ASN A 33 8.92 -8.18 -0.36
N ARG A 34 8.79 -7.90 -1.66
CA ARG A 34 9.93 -7.50 -2.52
C ARG A 34 10.32 -6.03 -2.38
N ASN A 35 9.35 -5.14 -2.10
CA ASN A 35 9.54 -3.69 -2.11
C ASN A 35 9.50 -3.05 -0.71
N GLU A 36 9.38 -3.83 0.37
CA GLU A 36 9.30 -3.37 1.77
C GLU A 36 10.49 -2.50 2.22
N ILE A 37 11.62 -2.54 1.50
CA ILE A 37 12.80 -1.67 1.76
C ILE A 37 12.73 -0.35 0.98
N ALA A 38 12.05 -0.32 -0.18
CA ALA A 38 12.01 0.83 -1.07
C ALA A 38 10.82 1.76 -0.78
N ASP A 39 9.62 1.26 -0.53
CA ASP A 39 8.42 2.12 -0.44
C ASP A 39 8.29 2.86 0.89
N PHE A 40 8.61 2.23 2.03
CA PHE A 40 8.51 2.92 3.33
C PHE A 40 9.60 3.98 3.49
N SER A 41 10.81 3.73 2.98
CA SER A 41 11.88 4.73 3.00
C SER A 41 11.63 5.83 1.95
N SER A 42 11.19 5.49 0.73
CA SER A 42 10.92 6.48 -0.33
C SER A 42 9.76 7.43 0.02
N MET A 43 8.66 6.92 0.60
CA MET A 43 7.55 7.78 1.07
C MET A 43 8.00 8.72 2.19
N LEU A 44 8.76 8.24 3.18
CA LEU A 44 9.26 9.06 4.28
C LEU A 44 10.36 10.06 3.84
N LEU A 45 11.20 9.71 2.86
CA LEU A 45 12.20 10.63 2.31
C LEU A 45 11.58 11.82 1.58
N SER A 46 10.36 11.64 1.07
CA SER A 46 9.60 12.70 0.41
C SER A 46 9.09 13.73 1.41
N GLU A 47 8.82 13.33 2.67
CA GLU A 47 8.26 14.21 3.71
C GLU A 47 9.21 15.37 4.05
N ASP A 48 10.50 15.09 4.25
CA ASP A 48 11.49 16.14 4.55
C ASP A 48 11.71 17.12 3.40
N SER A 49 11.60 16.64 2.16
CA SER A 49 11.72 17.48 0.96
C SER A 49 10.47 18.34 0.78
N LEU A 50 9.31 17.74 0.97
CA LEU A 50 8.01 18.38 0.79
C LEU A 50 7.73 19.40 1.90
N ALA A 51 8.13 19.10 3.16
CA ALA A 51 7.99 20.04 4.27
C ALA A 51 8.75 21.36 4.03
N LYS A 52 9.91 21.32 3.33
CA LYS A 52 10.69 22.52 3.01
C LYS A 52 9.99 23.44 2.02
N GLU A 53 9.23 22.88 1.08
CA GLU A 53 8.54 23.67 0.04
C GLU A 53 7.10 23.99 0.45
N TRP A 54 6.45 23.14 1.25
CA TRP A 54 5.03 23.23 1.57
C TRP A 54 4.71 23.96 2.88
N LEU A 55 5.60 23.94 3.88
CA LEU A 55 5.39 24.64 5.17
C LEU A 55 5.91 26.09 5.13
N THR A 56 5.67 26.78 4.02
CA THR A 56 6.01 28.20 3.86
C THR A 56 4.77 29.05 4.05
N SER A 57 4.96 30.26 4.59
CA SER A 57 3.83 31.20 4.76
C SER A 57 3.21 31.61 3.42
N GLU A 58 3.99 31.59 2.35
CA GLU A 58 3.54 31.83 0.99
C GLU A 58 2.55 30.74 0.51
N GLU A 59 2.85 29.46 0.76
CA GLU A 59 1.93 28.36 0.49
C GLU A 59 0.70 28.44 1.40
N ASP A 60 0.86 28.72 2.69
CA ASP A 60 -0.28 28.88 3.61
C ASP A 60 -1.28 29.95 3.11
N GLU A 61 -0.81 31.04 2.51
CA GLU A 61 -1.67 32.05 1.90
C GLU A 61 -2.29 31.57 0.57
N ALA A 62 -1.52 30.88 -0.28
CA ALA A 62 -2.04 30.31 -1.53
C ALA A 62 -3.18 29.31 -1.27
N TRP A 63 -3.07 28.52 -0.20
CA TRP A 63 -4.03 27.51 0.20
C TRP A 63 -5.34 28.06 0.77
N LYS A 64 -5.35 29.30 1.29
CA LYS A 64 -6.58 29.95 1.77
C LYS A 64 -7.60 30.25 0.68
N HIS A 65 -7.19 30.13 -0.58
CA HIS A 65 -8.00 30.47 -1.74
C HIS A 65 -8.46 29.25 -2.57
N LEU A 66 -8.23 28.04 -2.06
CA LEU A 66 -8.67 26.76 -2.63
C LEU A 66 -9.84 26.16 -1.83
#